data_AF-A0A653D2G2-F1
#
_entry.id   AF-A0A653D2G2-F1
#
_cell.length_a   1.000
_cell.length_b   1.000
_cell.length_c   1.000
_cell.angle_alpha   90.00
_cell.angle_beta   90.00
_cell.angle_gamma   90.00
#
_symmetry.space_group_name_H-M   'P 1'
#
loop_
_entity.id
_entity.type
_entity.pdbx_description
1 polymer ?
#
loop_
_entity_poly.entity_id
_entity_poly.type
_entity_poly.pdbx_seq_one_letter_code
_entity_poly.pdbx_strand_id
1 'polypeptide(L)'
;MKKLWERVASDIGQNYNIEISAAKCENRFKVLERNYKKVVDNNNRTGRARKIFEYQDEFDEMLGKRANINPQILLSSNETFISPIQKQTASTIVSDQPEPTVLSKVQDEPGPSSAQQLHIPEAGIRQAETPKSSKSNAVFKKLKKQTYRRRNDVFMEMREDMRQYYENKLKLETEKISLAKEKMKQNAKKLSLFEEYVKELRTFNRNHEAASNKQEKGDSSSATHHPL
;
A
#
# COMPACT_ATOMS: atom_id res chain seq x y z
N MET A 1 -17.64 1.38 -16.58
CA MET A 1 -16.17 1.36 -16.75
C MET A 1 -15.62 2.72 -17.19
N LYS A 2 -16.01 3.32 -18.34
CA LYS A 2 -15.43 4.60 -18.84
C LYS A 2 -15.30 5.72 -17.77
N LYS A 3 -16.37 5.98 -17.00
CA LYS A 3 -16.41 6.97 -15.90
C LYS A 3 -15.28 6.83 -14.85
N LEU A 4 -14.77 5.63 -14.60
CA LEU A 4 -13.63 5.44 -13.68
C LEU A 4 -12.36 6.09 -14.23
N TRP A 5 -12.07 5.84 -15.51
CA TRP A 5 -10.87 6.36 -16.16
C TRP A 5 -10.97 7.86 -16.45
N GLU A 6 -12.19 8.39 -16.66
CA GLU A 6 -12.47 9.82 -16.70
C GLU A 6 -12.15 10.50 -15.36
N ARG A 7 -12.57 9.89 -14.23
CA ARG A 7 -12.26 10.40 -12.89
C ARG A 7 -10.75 10.37 -12.62
N VAL A 8 -10.08 9.24 -12.89
CA VAL A 8 -8.62 9.09 -12.72
C VAL A 8 -7.84 10.09 -13.59
N ALA A 9 -8.26 10.32 -14.84
CA ALA A 9 -7.67 11.32 -15.72
C ALA A 9 -7.82 12.75 -15.13
N SER A 10 -9.01 13.08 -14.62
CA SER A 10 -9.27 14.37 -13.96
C SER A 10 -8.42 14.56 -12.70
N ASP A 11 -8.28 13.54 -11.85
CA ASP A 11 -7.44 13.62 -10.65
C ASP A 11 -5.95 13.78 -10.98
N ILE A 12 -5.44 13.08 -12.01
CA ILE A 12 -4.05 13.25 -12.44
C ILE A 12 -3.84 14.66 -13.02
N GLY A 13 -4.80 15.16 -13.82
CA GLY A 13 -4.76 16.51 -14.35
C GLY A 13 -4.73 17.58 -13.27
N GLN A 14 -5.56 17.46 -12.24
CA GLN A 14 -5.62 18.41 -11.12
C GLN A 14 -4.39 18.36 -10.23
N ASN A 15 -3.89 17.17 -9.88
CA ASN A 15 -2.79 17.01 -8.93
C ASN A 15 -1.40 17.28 -9.52
N TYR A 16 -1.22 17.05 -10.83
CA TYR A 16 0.09 17.15 -11.50
C TYR A 16 0.14 18.19 -12.61
N ASN A 17 -0.97 18.84 -12.94
CA ASN A 17 -1.09 19.82 -14.03
C ASN A 17 -0.70 19.25 -15.42
N ILE A 18 -1.13 18.02 -15.72
CA ILE A 18 -0.85 17.30 -16.98
C ILE A 18 -2.13 16.79 -17.62
N GLU A 19 -2.40 17.18 -18.87
CA GLU A 19 -3.55 16.69 -19.63
C GLU A 19 -3.35 15.24 -20.10
N ILE A 20 -4.16 14.32 -19.56
CA ILE A 20 -4.16 12.90 -19.95
C ILE A 20 -5.59 12.46 -20.25
N SER A 21 -5.79 11.80 -21.40
CA SER A 21 -7.08 11.18 -21.74
C SER A 21 -7.33 9.91 -20.93
N ALA A 22 -8.58 9.68 -20.52
CA ALA A 22 -9.05 8.46 -19.87
C ALA A 22 -8.57 7.17 -20.57
N ALA A 23 -8.53 7.15 -21.91
CA ALA A 23 -8.04 6.00 -22.68
C ALA A 23 -6.54 5.73 -22.49
N LYS A 24 -5.72 6.78 -22.26
CA LYS A 24 -4.30 6.62 -21.92
C LYS A 24 -4.15 6.03 -20.51
N CYS A 25 -4.96 6.46 -19.54
CA CYS A 25 -4.99 5.89 -18.19
C CYS A 25 -5.35 4.38 -18.21
N GLU A 26 -6.43 4.02 -18.91
CA GLU A 26 -6.87 2.62 -19.05
C GLU A 26 -5.78 1.75 -19.71
N ASN A 27 -5.19 2.22 -20.81
CA ASN A 27 -4.14 1.49 -21.52
C ASN A 27 -2.88 1.35 -20.66
N ARG A 28 -2.48 2.38 -19.90
CA ARG A 28 -1.36 2.30 -18.96
C ARG A 28 -1.63 1.27 -17.86
N PHE A 29 -2.83 1.26 -17.28
CA PHE A 29 -3.21 0.27 -16.27
C PHE A 29 -3.16 -1.17 -16.83
N LYS A 30 -3.71 -1.41 -18.02
CA LYS A 30 -3.63 -2.72 -18.72
C LYS A 30 -2.18 -3.14 -19.05
N VAL A 31 -1.25 -2.21 -19.23
CA VAL A 31 0.19 -2.52 -19.38
C VAL A 31 0.79 -2.94 -18.03
N LEU A 32 0.49 -2.20 -16.95
CA LEU A 32 0.95 -2.52 -15.60
C LEU A 32 0.45 -3.90 -15.15
N GLU A 33 -0.84 -4.19 -15.30
CA GLU A 33 -1.43 -5.50 -14.94
C GLU A 33 -0.76 -6.67 -15.67
N ARG A 34 -0.51 -6.54 -16.99
CA ARG A 34 0.20 -7.57 -17.76
C ARG A 34 1.67 -7.72 -17.36
N ASN A 35 2.33 -6.64 -16.94
CA ASN A 35 3.71 -6.69 -16.48
C ASN A 35 3.81 -7.33 -15.10
N TYR A 36 2.93 -6.96 -14.17
CA TYR A 36 2.80 -7.60 -12.86
C TYR A 36 2.58 -9.12 -12.99
N LYS A 37 1.60 -9.56 -13.80
CA LYS A 37 1.38 -11.00 -14.07
C LYS A 37 2.63 -11.73 -14.60
N LYS A 38 3.41 -11.09 -15.48
CA LYS A 38 4.68 -11.64 -15.99
C LYS A 38 5.80 -11.68 -14.94
N VAL A 39 5.77 -10.81 -13.94
CA VAL A 39 6.71 -10.83 -12.82
C VAL A 39 6.34 -11.97 -11.86
N VAL A 40 5.05 -12.14 -11.54
CA VAL A 40 4.54 -13.24 -10.73
C VAL A 40 4.84 -14.61 -11.37
N ASP A 41 4.48 -14.85 -12.64
CA ASP A 41 4.84 -16.11 -13.36
C ASP A 41 6.35 -16.37 -13.35
N ASN A 42 7.16 -15.33 -13.54
CA ASN A 42 8.61 -15.51 -13.53
C ASN A 42 9.12 -15.91 -12.15
N ASN A 43 8.60 -15.30 -11.09
CA ASN A 43 9.04 -15.50 -9.71
C ASN A 43 8.56 -16.85 -9.13
N ASN A 44 7.44 -17.37 -9.64
CA ASN A 44 6.91 -18.69 -9.30
C ASN A 44 7.61 -19.84 -10.03
N ARG A 45 8.57 -19.56 -10.94
CA ARG A 45 9.26 -20.58 -11.75
C ARG A 45 10.71 -20.76 -11.32
N THR A 46 11.05 -22.00 -10.98
CA THR A 46 12.39 -22.41 -10.56
C THR A 46 13.45 -22.15 -11.64
N GLY A 47 14.70 -21.95 -11.21
CA GLY A 47 15.84 -21.68 -12.11
C GLY A 47 15.87 -20.30 -12.78
N ARG A 48 14.90 -19.42 -12.50
CA ARG A 48 14.87 -18.03 -13.01
C ARG A 48 15.32 -17.03 -11.95
N ALA A 49 16.01 -15.98 -12.38
CA ALA A 49 16.29 -14.84 -11.51
C ALA A 49 14.99 -14.12 -11.14
N ARG A 50 14.84 -13.74 -9.86
CA ARG A 50 13.68 -12.96 -9.39
C ARG A 50 13.61 -11.62 -10.12
N LYS A 51 12.38 -11.21 -10.42
CA LYS A 51 12.02 -9.94 -11.05
C LYS A 51 11.33 -9.06 -10.03
N ILE A 52 11.62 -7.77 -10.10
CA ILE A 52 10.98 -6.76 -9.26
C ILE A 52 9.94 -6.02 -10.12
N PHE A 53 8.82 -5.67 -9.51
CA PHE A 53 7.82 -4.79 -10.08
C PHE A 53 7.72 -3.54 -9.19
N GLU A 54 7.65 -2.37 -9.83
CA GLU A 54 7.70 -1.06 -9.16
C GLU A 54 6.57 -0.87 -8.15
N TYR A 55 5.37 -1.39 -8.47
CA TYR A 55 4.14 -1.26 -7.68
C TYR A 55 3.65 -2.64 -7.22
N GLN A 56 4.55 -3.46 -6.68
CA GLN A 56 4.21 -4.85 -6.35
C GLN A 56 3.25 -4.92 -5.16
N ASP A 57 3.47 -4.13 -4.11
CA ASP A 57 2.70 -4.21 -2.87
C ASP A 57 1.23 -3.82 -3.12
N GLU A 58 1.01 -2.75 -3.90
CA GLU A 58 -0.32 -2.25 -4.28
C GLU A 58 -1.05 -3.22 -5.22
N PHE A 59 -0.33 -3.86 -6.14
CA PHE A 59 -0.91 -4.89 -7.02
C PHE A 59 -1.16 -6.23 -6.28
N ASP A 60 -0.33 -6.58 -5.30
CA ASP A 60 -0.55 -7.75 -4.44
C ASP A 60 -1.78 -7.54 -3.53
N GLU A 61 -1.99 -6.33 -3.01
CA GLU A 61 -3.21 -5.97 -2.27
C GLU A 61 -4.48 -6.04 -3.14
N MET A 62 -4.46 -5.37 -4.30
CA MET A 62 -5.64 -5.28 -5.18
C MET A 62 -5.95 -6.56 -5.96
N LEU A 63 -4.92 -7.30 -6.38
CA LEU A 63 -5.03 -8.40 -7.34
C LEU A 63 -4.42 -9.72 -6.88
N GLY A 64 -3.50 -9.73 -5.91
CA GLY A 64 -2.79 -10.94 -5.45
C GLY A 64 -3.71 -12.01 -4.86
N LYS A 65 -4.90 -11.63 -4.38
CA LYS A 65 -5.94 -12.56 -3.88
C LYS A 65 -6.77 -13.22 -5.00
N ARG A 66 -6.60 -12.83 -6.27
CA ARG A 66 -7.44 -13.31 -7.38
C ARG A 66 -6.89 -14.62 -7.96
N ALA A 67 -7.78 -15.60 -8.15
CA ALA A 67 -7.46 -16.92 -8.66
C ALA A 67 -6.84 -16.94 -10.08
N ASN A 68 -7.01 -15.85 -10.87
CA ASN A 68 -6.39 -15.70 -12.19
C ASN A 68 -4.93 -15.23 -12.15
N ILE A 69 -4.37 -15.01 -10.96
CA ILE A 69 -2.98 -14.60 -10.71
C ILE A 69 -2.32 -15.63 -9.79
N ASN A 70 -2.98 -15.99 -8.69
CA ASN A 70 -2.55 -17.03 -7.77
C ASN A 70 -3.63 -18.13 -7.70
N PRO A 71 -3.60 -19.12 -8.62
CA PRO A 71 -4.54 -20.23 -8.59
C PRO A 71 -4.30 -21.12 -7.36
N GLN A 72 -5.38 -21.47 -6.67
CA GLN A 72 -5.33 -22.37 -5.52
C GLN A 72 -5.09 -23.83 -5.93
N ILE A 73 -5.56 -24.21 -7.12
CA ILE A 73 -5.42 -25.55 -7.69
C ILE A 73 -4.85 -25.38 -9.11
N LEU A 74 -3.74 -26.06 -9.39
CA LEU A 74 -3.15 -26.17 -10.72
C LEU A 74 -3.25 -27.61 -11.19
N LEU A 75 -4.03 -27.84 -12.25
CA LEU A 75 -4.14 -29.13 -12.92
C LEU A 75 -3.02 -29.25 -13.95
N SER A 76 -2.19 -30.29 -13.81
CA SER A 76 -1.22 -30.75 -14.81
C SER A 76 -1.68 -32.11 -15.36
N SER A 77 -1.19 -32.52 -16.53
CA SER A 77 -1.59 -33.78 -17.17
C SER A 77 -1.39 -35.03 -16.30
N ASN A 78 -0.48 -34.96 -15.32
CA ASN A 78 -0.10 -36.08 -14.46
C ASN A 78 -0.36 -35.83 -12.96
N GLU A 79 -0.54 -34.58 -12.53
CA GLU A 79 -0.49 -34.18 -11.12
C GLU A 79 -1.38 -32.97 -10.83
N THR A 80 -1.93 -32.90 -9.61
CA THR A 80 -2.71 -31.75 -9.14
C THR A 80 -1.97 -31.04 -7.99
N PHE A 81 -1.55 -29.80 -8.23
CA PHE A 81 -0.85 -29.00 -7.22
C PHE A 81 -1.85 -28.11 -6.49
N ILE A 82 -1.97 -28.29 -5.16
CA ILE A 82 -2.74 -27.41 -4.28
C ILE A 82 -1.78 -26.41 -3.66
N SER A 83 -1.95 -25.12 -3.99
CA SER A 83 -1.17 -24.04 -3.38
C SER A 83 -1.54 -23.94 -1.89
N PRO A 84 -0.58 -23.91 -0.95
CA PRO A 84 -0.88 -23.75 0.47
C PRO A 84 -1.67 -22.45 0.70
N ILE A 85 -2.88 -22.59 1.22
CA ILE A 85 -3.73 -21.45 1.57
C ILE A 85 -2.97 -20.65 2.62
N GLN A 86 -2.63 -19.39 2.34
CA GLN A 86 -2.14 -18.45 3.34
C GLN A 86 -3.30 -18.09 4.30
N LYS A 87 -3.64 -19.01 5.20
CA LYS A 87 -4.57 -18.79 6.29
C LYS A 87 -3.90 -17.87 7.31
N GLN A 88 -4.27 -16.60 7.32
CA GLN A 88 -4.07 -15.79 8.51
C GLN A 88 -5.00 -16.31 9.61
N THR A 89 -4.42 -16.54 10.79
CA THR A 89 -5.07 -16.73 12.10
C THR A 89 -6.18 -17.79 12.24
N ALA A 90 -5.85 -18.94 12.82
CA ALA A 90 -6.43 -19.43 14.10
C ALA A 90 -5.93 -20.86 14.41
N SER A 91 -5.55 -21.11 15.66
CA SER A 91 -5.05 -22.41 16.13
C SER A 91 -6.18 -23.37 16.50
N THR A 92 -6.17 -24.59 15.94
CA THR A 92 -6.76 -25.81 16.55
C THR A 92 -5.97 -27.03 16.06
N ILE A 93 -5.68 -27.96 16.97
CA ILE A 93 -4.94 -29.22 16.75
C ILE A 93 -5.94 -30.39 16.67
N VAL A 94 -5.63 -31.43 15.86
CA VAL A 94 -6.03 -32.87 15.87
C VAL A 94 -5.91 -33.38 14.41
N SER A 95 -4.96 -34.26 14.05
CA SER A 95 -5.02 -35.76 14.06
C SER A 95 -6.14 -36.37 13.21
N ASP A 96 -5.98 -37.42 12.40
CA ASP A 96 -4.81 -38.21 11.94
C ASP A 96 -5.20 -39.03 10.67
N GLN A 97 -4.20 -39.55 9.94
CA GLN A 97 -4.19 -40.55 8.84
C GLN A 97 -4.81 -40.25 7.44
N PRO A 98 -4.17 -40.77 6.36
CA PRO A 98 -4.66 -40.70 4.97
C PRO A 98 -5.12 -42.07 4.41
N GLU A 99 -5.96 -42.08 3.36
CA GLU A 99 -5.91 -43.15 2.33
C GLU A 99 -6.41 -42.65 0.95
N PRO A 100 -5.93 -43.26 -0.16
CA PRO A 100 -6.27 -42.84 -1.52
C PRO A 100 -7.40 -43.69 -2.15
N THR A 101 -8.35 -43.06 -2.84
CA THR A 101 -9.35 -43.78 -3.65
C THR A 101 -9.02 -43.65 -5.14
N VAL A 102 -8.58 -44.75 -5.73
CA VAL A 102 -8.38 -44.92 -7.19
C VAL A 102 -9.66 -45.52 -7.78
N LEU A 103 -10.11 -45.09 -8.96
CA LEU A 103 -11.16 -45.83 -9.69
C LEU A 103 -10.90 -45.91 -11.20
N SER A 104 -10.90 -47.15 -11.68
CA SER A 104 -10.78 -47.63 -13.07
C SER A 104 -11.88 -47.05 -13.98
N LYS A 105 -11.61 -46.60 -15.21
CA LYS A 105 -11.26 -47.35 -16.45
C LYS A 105 -12.41 -48.20 -17.01
N VAL A 106 -12.90 -47.84 -18.21
CA VAL A 106 -13.79 -48.63 -19.08
C VAL A 106 -13.29 -48.54 -20.54
N GLN A 107 -13.44 -49.64 -21.27
CA GLN A 107 -13.01 -49.94 -22.65
C GLN A 107 -14.08 -50.87 -23.28
N ASP A 108 -14.35 -50.97 -24.59
CA ASP A 108 -13.99 -50.19 -25.81
C ASP A 108 -14.98 -50.63 -26.96
N GLU A 109 -14.67 -50.27 -28.22
CA GLU A 109 -15.10 -50.92 -29.50
C GLU A 109 -16.46 -50.54 -30.16
N PRO A 110 -16.68 -50.78 -31.48
CA PRO A 110 -15.78 -50.62 -32.65
C PRO A 110 -16.43 -50.00 -33.94
N GLY A 111 -15.66 -49.21 -34.72
CA GLY A 111 -15.81 -49.00 -36.19
C GLY A 111 -17.11 -48.36 -36.78
N PRO A 112 -17.20 -48.12 -38.12
CA PRO A 112 -16.22 -48.32 -39.20
C PRO A 112 -15.84 -47.04 -40.00
N SER A 113 -15.00 -47.22 -41.03
CA SER A 113 -14.47 -46.18 -41.93
C SER A 113 -15.46 -45.69 -42.99
N SER A 114 -15.41 -44.39 -43.33
CA SER A 114 -15.63 -43.92 -44.72
C SER A 114 -14.96 -42.56 -44.95
N ALA A 115 -14.25 -42.42 -46.08
CA ALA A 115 -13.56 -41.19 -46.45
C ALA A 115 -14.46 -40.30 -47.32
N GLN A 116 -14.44 -38.99 -47.08
CA GLN A 116 -14.78 -37.99 -48.09
C GLN A 116 -13.98 -36.71 -47.88
N GLN A 117 -13.28 -36.31 -48.94
CA GLN A 117 -12.30 -35.24 -48.96
C GLN A 117 -12.91 -34.01 -49.62
N LEU A 118 -13.00 -32.89 -48.91
CA LEU A 118 -13.40 -31.60 -49.50
C LEU A 118 -12.20 -30.65 -49.52
N HIS A 119 -11.72 -30.41 -50.74
CA HIS A 119 -10.79 -29.34 -51.08
C HIS A 119 -11.43 -27.99 -50.77
N ILE A 120 -10.69 -27.10 -50.09
CA ILE A 120 -10.97 -25.65 -50.06
C ILE A 120 -9.78 -24.98 -50.75
N PRO A 121 -9.98 -24.18 -51.81
CA PRO A 121 -8.90 -23.73 -52.67
C PRO A 121 -8.01 -22.65 -52.07
N GLU A 122 -6.79 -22.64 -52.60
CA GLU A 122 -5.62 -21.88 -52.23
C GLU A 122 -5.76 -20.35 -52.43
N ALA A 123 -5.66 -19.60 -51.34
CA ALA A 123 -5.48 -18.14 -51.37
C ALA A 123 -4.12 -17.79 -50.72
N GLY A 124 -3.14 -17.46 -51.56
CA GLY A 124 -1.73 -17.40 -51.15
C GLY A 124 -1.40 -16.29 -50.13
N ILE A 125 -1.03 -16.69 -48.92
CA ILE A 125 -0.30 -15.83 -47.97
C ILE A 125 1.19 -16.03 -48.19
N ARG A 126 1.86 -15.04 -48.80
CA ARG A 126 3.31 -15.04 -49.01
C ARG A 126 4.03 -15.12 -47.64
N GLN A 127 4.64 -16.26 -47.33
CA GLN A 127 5.55 -16.36 -46.20
C GLN A 127 6.84 -15.60 -46.54
N ALA A 128 7.11 -14.51 -45.82
CA ALA A 128 8.39 -13.83 -45.93
C ALA A 128 9.46 -14.67 -45.22
N GLU A 129 10.32 -15.34 -46.00
CA GLU A 129 11.44 -16.10 -45.46
C GLU A 129 12.43 -15.16 -44.76
N THR A 130 12.43 -15.19 -43.42
CA THR A 130 13.46 -14.48 -42.64
C THR A 130 14.76 -15.30 -42.64
N PRO A 131 15.92 -14.71 -43.02
CA PRO A 131 17.17 -15.46 -43.07
C PRO A 131 17.58 -15.97 -41.67
N LYS A 132 17.90 -17.27 -41.57
CA LYS A 132 18.35 -17.92 -40.34
C LYS A 132 19.78 -17.47 -39.97
N SER A 133 19.93 -16.26 -39.43
CA SER A 133 21.20 -15.74 -38.89
C SER A 133 21.54 -16.38 -37.52
N SER A 134 21.98 -17.63 -37.55
CA SER A 134 22.41 -18.38 -36.38
C SER A 134 23.86 -18.09 -35.97
N LYS A 135 24.14 -16.87 -35.45
CA LYS A 135 25.36 -16.61 -34.63
C LYS A 135 25.38 -15.32 -33.78
N SER A 136 24.56 -14.30 -34.07
CA SER A 136 24.59 -13.01 -33.32
C SER A 136 23.92 -13.02 -31.93
N ASN A 137 23.10 -14.04 -31.64
CA ASN A 137 22.18 -14.04 -30.50
C ASN A 137 22.84 -14.05 -29.10
N ALA A 138 24.09 -14.51 -28.95
CA ALA A 138 24.72 -14.68 -27.64
C ALA A 138 25.07 -13.35 -26.96
N VAL A 139 25.64 -12.40 -27.71
CA VAL A 139 26.05 -11.08 -27.19
C VAL A 139 24.82 -10.24 -26.82
N PHE A 140 23.82 -10.17 -27.70
CA PHE A 140 22.56 -9.47 -27.41
C PHE A 140 21.79 -10.08 -26.21
N LYS A 141 21.85 -11.40 -26.00
CA LYS A 141 21.28 -12.05 -24.81
C LYS A 141 22.05 -11.69 -23.53
N LYS A 142 23.39 -11.59 -23.57
CA LYS A 142 24.19 -11.13 -22.42
C LYS A 142 23.86 -9.66 -22.08
N LEU A 143 23.85 -8.78 -23.07
CA LEU A 143 23.56 -7.35 -22.89
C LEU A 143 22.16 -7.12 -22.28
N LYS A 144 21.12 -7.80 -22.79
CA LYS A 144 19.76 -7.73 -22.21
C LYS A 144 19.66 -8.28 -20.78
N LYS A 145 20.46 -9.29 -20.41
CA LYS A 145 20.53 -9.79 -19.02
C LYS A 145 21.20 -8.77 -18.09
N GLN A 146 22.25 -8.10 -18.56
CA GLN A 146 22.99 -7.10 -17.79
C GLN A 146 22.16 -5.83 -17.55
N THR A 147 21.46 -5.32 -18.57
CA THR A 147 20.53 -4.18 -18.39
C THR A 147 19.33 -4.54 -17.54
N TYR A 148 18.83 -5.79 -17.60
CA TYR A 148 17.74 -6.23 -16.74
C TYR A 148 18.15 -6.33 -15.26
N ARG A 149 19.35 -6.84 -14.95
CA ARG A 149 19.89 -6.82 -13.57
C ARG A 149 20.00 -5.39 -13.05
N ARG A 150 20.69 -4.51 -13.79
CA ARG A 150 20.81 -3.08 -13.40
C ARG A 150 19.45 -2.41 -13.16
N ARG A 151 18.41 -2.70 -13.96
CA ARG A 151 17.07 -2.16 -13.74
C ARG A 151 16.44 -2.64 -12.43
N ASN A 152 16.61 -3.92 -12.09
CA ASN A 152 16.16 -4.44 -10.79
C ASN A 152 16.93 -3.78 -9.63
N ASP A 153 18.25 -3.62 -9.78
CA ASP A 153 19.12 -3.04 -8.75
C ASP A 153 18.72 -1.57 -8.47
N VAL A 154 18.53 -0.76 -9.52
CA VAL A 154 18.03 0.62 -9.45
C VAL A 154 16.63 0.71 -8.81
N PHE A 155 15.76 -0.29 -9.00
CA PHE A 155 14.46 -0.30 -8.30
C PHE A 155 14.54 -0.68 -6.83
N MET A 156 15.53 -1.46 -6.41
CA MET A 156 15.77 -1.69 -4.98
C MET A 156 16.27 -0.41 -4.31
N GLU A 157 17.21 0.29 -4.95
CA GLU A 157 17.73 1.59 -4.52
C GLU A 157 16.59 2.63 -4.43
N MET A 158 15.82 2.83 -5.50
CA MET A 158 14.68 3.77 -5.50
C MET A 158 13.61 3.42 -4.45
N ARG A 159 13.36 2.14 -4.17
CA ARG A 159 12.41 1.71 -3.12
C ARG A 159 12.96 1.96 -1.72
N GLU A 160 14.27 1.88 -1.54
CA GLU A 160 14.95 2.21 -0.29
C GLU A 160 14.98 3.72 -0.05
N ASP A 161 15.33 4.53 -1.06
CA ASP A 161 15.27 5.99 -1.01
C ASP A 161 13.86 6.49 -0.64
N MET A 162 12.82 5.91 -1.27
CA MET A 162 11.43 6.24 -0.95
C MET A 162 11.04 5.86 0.48
N ARG A 163 11.49 4.70 1.00
CA ARG A 163 11.30 4.34 2.41
C ARG A 163 11.96 5.37 3.34
N GLN A 164 13.24 5.67 3.10
CA GLN A 164 14.00 6.61 3.91
C GLN A 164 13.40 8.02 3.87
N TYR A 165 12.90 8.47 2.72
CA TYR A 165 12.16 9.73 2.59
C TYR A 165 10.92 9.75 3.50
N TYR A 166 10.07 8.71 3.45
CA TYR A 166 8.87 8.66 4.29
C TYR A 166 9.19 8.52 5.78
N GLU A 167 10.21 7.74 6.15
CA GLU A 167 10.68 7.66 7.53
C GLU A 167 11.19 9.00 8.05
N ASN A 168 12.04 9.70 7.27
CA ASN A 168 12.60 10.98 7.67
C ASN A 168 11.53 12.06 7.75
N LYS A 169 10.55 12.04 6.84
CA LYS A 169 9.35 12.89 6.92
C LYS A 169 8.54 12.59 8.19
N LEU A 170 8.32 11.32 8.53
CA LEU A 170 7.61 10.93 9.75
C LEU A 170 8.36 11.37 11.01
N LYS A 171 9.68 11.16 11.07
CA LYS A 171 10.56 11.62 12.17
C LYS A 171 10.41 13.14 12.38
N LEU A 172 10.52 13.93 11.32
CA LEU A 172 10.35 15.39 11.36
C LEU A 172 8.96 15.82 11.87
N GLU A 173 7.88 15.17 11.43
CA GLU A 173 6.54 15.49 11.96
C GLU A 173 6.38 15.09 13.43
N THR A 174 6.91 13.95 13.87
CA THR A 174 6.89 13.56 15.28
C THR A 174 7.69 14.51 16.17
N GLU A 175 8.81 15.04 15.68
CA GLU A 175 9.63 16.04 16.39
C GLU A 175 8.90 17.39 16.50
N LYS A 176 8.29 17.87 15.41
CA LYS A 176 7.44 19.08 15.46
C LYS A 176 6.32 18.95 16.50
N ILE A 177 5.65 17.80 16.53
CA ILE A 177 4.57 17.51 17.49
C ILE A 177 5.10 17.48 18.94
N SER A 178 6.27 16.90 19.19
CA SER A 178 6.86 16.86 20.53
C SER A 178 7.25 18.26 21.02
N LEU A 179 7.85 19.07 20.14
CA LEU A 179 8.23 20.46 20.42
C LEU A 179 7.00 21.35 20.67
N ALA A 180 5.92 21.16 19.91
CA ALA A 180 4.64 21.84 20.14
C ALA A 180 4.02 21.47 21.50
N LYS A 181 4.06 20.18 21.89
CA LYS A 181 3.59 19.71 23.20
C LYS A 181 4.39 20.30 24.36
N GLU A 182 5.72 20.36 24.25
CA GLU A 182 6.55 20.94 25.32
C GLU A 182 6.34 22.47 25.42
N LYS A 183 6.20 23.20 24.29
CA LYS A 183 5.78 24.60 24.31
C LYS A 183 4.41 24.80 24.98
N MET A 184 3.43 23.94 24.69
CA MET A 184 2.11 23.99 25.32
C MET A 184 2.21 23.76 26.84
N LYS A 185 3.01 22.79 27.28
CA LYS A 185 3.27 22.50 28.70
C LYS A 185 3.97 23.67 29.42
N GLN A 186 4.91 24.33 28.77
CA GLN A 186 5.56 25.53 29.31
C GLN A 186 4.58 26.71 29.41
N ASN A 187 3.72 26.91 28.41
CA ASN A 187 2.68 27.94 28.46
C ASN A 187 1.64 27.64 29.56
N ALA A 188 1.23 26.39 29.74
CA ALA A 188 0.33 25.98 30.82
C ALA A 188 0.93 26.28 32.21
N LYS A 189 2.22 25.99 32.42
CA LYS A 189 2.94 26.36 33.67
C LYS A 189 3.03 27.87 33.89
N LYS A 190 3.28 28.65 32.84
CA LYS A 190 3.29 30.13 32.92
C LYS A 190 1.91 30.67 33.29
N LEU A 191 0.85 30.10 32.70
CA LEU A 191 -0.52 30.48 33.00
C LEU A 191 -0.90 30.15 34.44
N SER A 192 -0.59 28.95 34.95
CA SER A 192 -0.90 28.57 36.33
C SER A 192 -0.17 29.45 37.35
N LEU A 193 1.09 29.81 37.10
CA LEU A 193 1.86 30.72 37.95
C LEU A 193 1.24 32.14 37.95
N PHE A 194 0.76 32.60 36.80
CA PHE A 194 0.08 33.90 36.69
C PHE A 194 -1.30 33.90 37.36
N GLU A 195 -2.06 32.81 37.27
CA GLU A 195 -3.34 32.63 37.98
C GLU A 195 -3.15 32.65 39.50
N GLU A 196 -2.10 32.00 40.00
CA GLU A 196 -1.70 32.02 41.41
C GLU A 196 -1.35 33.44 41.88
N TYR A 197 -0.49 34.15 41.15
CA TYR A 197 -0.13 35.54 41.44
C TYR A 197 -1.36 36.49 41.43
N VAL A 198 -2.26 36.37 40.45
CA VAL A 198 -3.50 37.15 40.40
C VAL A 198 -4.43 36.83 41.57
N LYS A 199 -4.45 35.57 42.04
CA LYS A 199 -5.22 35.16 43.22
C LYS A 199 -4.64 35.78 44.49
N GLU A 200 -3.32 35.79 44.66
CA GLU A 200 -2.65 36.46 45.78
C GLU A 200 -2.97 37.95 45.84
N LEU A 201 -2.81 38.68 44.72
CA LEU A 201 -3.16 40.10 44.63
C LEU A 201 -4.62 40.39 45.00
N ARG A 202 -5.56 39.55 44.55
CA ARG A 202 -6.99 39.68 44.93
C ARG A 202 -7.20 39.45 46.43
N THR A 203 -6.50 38.51 47.05
CA THR A 203 -6.58 38.29 48.50
C THR A 203 -5.95 39.44 49.29
N PHE A 204 -4.82 39.98 48.81
CA PHE A 204 -4.16 41.13 49.43
C PHE A 204 -5.07 42.37 49.42
N ASN A 205 -5.63 42.74 48.26
CA ASN A 205 -6.53 43.89 48.15
C ASN A 205 -7.78 43.73 49.04
N ARG A 206 -8.42 42.55 49.03
CA ARG A 206 -9.58 42.26 49.89
C ARG A 206 -9.25 42.39 51.38
N ASN A 207 -8.08 41.92 51.81
CA ASN A 207 -7.65 42.05 53.20
C ASN A 207 -7.35 43.50 53.58
N HIS A 208 -6.78 44.29 52.66
CA HIS A 208 -6.53 45.72 52.84
C HIS A 208 -7.85 46.52 52.96
N GLU A 209 -8.82 46.27 52.07
CA GLU A 209 -10.17 46.86 52.13
C GLU A 209 -10.89 46.51 53.44
N ALA A 210 -10.75 45.27 53.91
CA ALA A 210 -11.34 44.81 55.17
C ALA A 210 -10.65 45.40 56.43
N ALA A 211 -9.37 45.76 56.35
CA ALA A 211 -8.66 46.47 57.40
C ALA A 211 -9.09 47.94 57.46
N SER A 212 -9.14 48.64 56.32
CA SER A 212 -9.56 50.04 56.24
C SER A 212 -10.99 50.25 56.77
N ASN A 213 -11.94 49.40 56.35
CA ASN A 213 -13.33 49.43 56.84
C ASN A 213 -13.50 49.14 58.34
N LYS A 214 -12.48 48.57 59.01
CA LYS A 214 -12.50 48.36 60.47
C LYS A 214 -12.00 49.58 61.24
N GLN A 215 -11.08 50.38 60.69
CA GLN A 215 -10.64 51.63 61.33
C GLN A 215 -11.77 52.68 61.36
N GLU A 216 -12.46 52.90 60.24
CA GLU A 216 -13.55 53.91 60.16
C GLU A 216 -14.75 53.59 61.10
N LYS A 217 -14.96 52.31 61.42
CA LYS A 217 -15.98 51.87 62.39
C LYS A 217 -15.52 51.88 63.86
N GLY A 218 -14.22 52.10 64.12
CA GLY A 218 -13.70 52.28 65.48
C GLY A 218 -13.94 53.70 66.01
N ASP A 219 -13.57 54.71 65.22
CA ASP A 219 -13.62 56.12 65.64
C ASP A 219 -15.05 56.69 65.78
N SER A 220 -16.04 56.06 65.14
CA SER A 220 -17.43 56.53 65.16
C SER A 220 -18.23 56.15 66.43
N SER A 221 -17.64 55.41 67.38
CA SER A 221 -18.34 54.92 68.59
C SER A 221 -18.01 55.66 69.89
N SER A 222 -17.22 56.75 69.86
CA SER A 222 -16.75 57.46 71.06
C SER A 222 -17.54 58.73 71.42
N ALA A 223 -18.72 58.96 70.82
CA ALA A 223 -19.42 60.26 70.85
C ALA A 223 -20.82 60.25 71.51
N THR A 224 -21.07 59.43 72.54
CA THR A 224 -22.31 59.52 73.35
C THR A 224 -22.12 59.13 74.81
N HIS A 225 -21.73 60.09 75.67
CA HIS A 225 -22.30 60.22 77.03
C HIS A 225 -21.85 61.53 77.70
N HIS A 226 -22.77 62.46 77.88
CA HIS A 226 -22.63 63.57 78.82
C HIS A 226 -24.00 63.81 79.47
N PRO A 227 -24.23 63.34 80.70
CA PRO A 227 -25.39 63.72 81.50
C PRO A 227 -25.05 64.91 82.41
N LEU A 228 -25.89 65.95 82.30
CA LEU A 228 -26.27 66.97 83.30
C LEU A 228 -25.20 67.44 84.31
#